data_AF-A0A5K1GIG5-F1
#
_entry.id   AF-A0A5K1GIG5-F1
#
_cell.length_a   1.000
_cell.length_b   1.000
_cell.length_c   1.000
_cell.angle_alpha   90.00
_cell.angle_beta   90.00
_cell.angle_gamma   90.00
#
_symmetry.space_group_name_H-M   'P 1'
#
loop_
_entity.id
_entity.type
_entity.pdbx_description
1 polymer ?
#
loop_
_entity_poly.entity_id
_entity_poly.type
_entity_poly.pdbx_seq_one_letter_code
_entity_poly.pdbx_strand_id
1 'polypeptide(L)'
;ITVLTVYIFLYGRLYLVLSGVERELYKAAAVQNNKPLQVALASQSFVQLGILMSLPMMMEIGLEKGFRTALSEFVLMQLQLASVFFTFSLGTKTHYYGRTLLHGGAKYRGTGRGFVVFHAKFADNYRLYSRSHFVKGIELMILLIVYSIFGNSYRNSVAYILITVSMWFMVGTWLFAPFLFNPSGFEWQKIVDDWTDWNKWINNRGGIGVPPEKSWESWWEDEQTHLRSSGIRGTVLEVVLALRFFLYQYGLVYHLNITHTKNVL
;
A
#
# COMPACT_ATOMS: atom_id res chain seq x y z
N ILE A 1 12.42 2.01 -0.14
CA ILE A 1 12.56 3.44 -0.56
C ILE A 1 11.33 3.90 -1.33
N THR A 2 10.95 3.28 -2.45
CA THR A 2 9.77 3.65 -3.27
C THR A 2 8.49 3.87 -2.45
N VAL A 3 8.09 2.90 -1.63
CA VAL A 3 6.88 3.04 -0.78
C VAL A 3 7.01 4.22 0.19
N LEU A 4 8.18 4.39 0.83
CA LEU A 4 8.41 5.52 1.75
C LEU A 4 8.29 6.86 1.02
N THR A 5 8.80 6.96 -0.21
CA THR A 5 8.66 8.16 -1.04
C THR A 5 7.20 8.47 -1.35
N VAL A 6 6.37 7.46 -1.66
CA VAL A 6 4.92 7.65 -1.86
C VAL A 6 4.25 8.20 -0.59
N TYR A 7 4.57 7.62 0.57
CA TYR A 7 4.04 8.11 1.85
C TYR A 7 4.47 9.55 2.14
N ILE A 8 5.76 9.86 2.04
CA ILE A 8 6.29 11.21 2.25
C ILE A 8 5.64 12.20 1.28
N PHE A 9 5.50 11.81 0.01
CA PHE A 9 4.87 12.66 -1.00
C PHE A 9 3.41 12.94 -0.66
N LEU A 10 2.60 11.92 -0.36
CA LEU A 10 1.17 12.09 -0.09
C LEU A 10 0.91 12.83 1.22
N TYR A 11 1.63 12.49 2.28
CA TYR A 11 1.51 13.23 3.56
C TYR A 11 2.04 14.66 3.45
N GLY A 12 3.14 14.87 2.73
CA GLY A 12 3.65 16.22 2.46
C GLY A 12 2.66 17.06 1.66
N ARG A 13 2.03 16.47 0.62
CA ARG A 13 0.98 17.13 -0.15
C ARG A 13 -0.24 17.44 0.69
N LEU A 14 -0.70 16.49 1.49
CA LEU A 14 -1.80 16.68 2.43
C LEU A 14 -1.52 17.88 3.34
N TYR A 15 -0.33 17.94 3.95
CA TYR A 15 0.05 19.06 4.81
C TYR A 15 0.03 20.40 4.06
N LEU A 16 0.61 20.48 2.86
CA LEU A 16 0.65 21.71 2.06
C LEU A 16 -0.76 22.19 1.68
N VAL A 17 -1.64 21.26 1.34
CA VAL A 17 -3.04 21.54 0.97
C VAL A 17 -3.82 22.05 2.19
N LEU A 18 -3.74 21.34 3.32
CA LEU A 18 -4.52 21.65 4.51
C LEU A 18 -4.04 22.92 5.23
N SER A 19 -2.74 23.18 5.23
CA SER A 19 -2.15 24.41 5.81
C SER A 19 -2.36 25.66 4.95
N GLY A 20 -2.81 25.53 3.70
CA GLY A 20 -2.96 26.64 2.76
C GLY A 20 -1.63 27.13 2.17
N VAL A 21 -0.48 26.61 2.61
CA VAL A 21 0.87 26.93 2.09
C VAL A 21 0.97 26.62 0.60
N GLU A 22 0.25 25.62 0.10
CA GLU A 22 0.23 25.32 -1.34
C GLU A 22 -0.25 26.51 -2.18
N ARG A 23 -1.22 27.29 -1.69
CA ARG A 23 -1.73 28.48 -2.41
C ARG A 23 -0.71 29.59 -2.46
N GLU A 24 0.04 29.79 -1.38
CA GLU A 24 1.08 30.82 -1.31
C GLU A 24 2.32 30.42 -2.13
N LEU A 25 2.71 29.14 -2.11
CA LEU A 25 3.76 28.61 -2.99
C LEU A 25 3.39 28.70 -4.48
N TYR A 26 2.11 28.55 -4.82
CA TYR A 26 1.62 28.71 -6.17
C TYR A 26 1.75 30.17 -6.64
N LYS A 27 1.33 31.13 -5.81
CA LYS A 27 1.48 32.57 -6.09
C LYS A 27 2.94 32.98 -6.26
N ALA A 28 3.86 32.36 -5.52
CA ALA A 28 5.29 32.63 -5.58
C ALA A 28 6.02 32.00 -6.79
N ALA A 29 5.33 31.34 -7.72
CA ALA A 29 5.87 30.69 -8.94
C ALA A 29 6.99 29.63 -8.75
N ALA A 30 7.41 29.35 -7.52
CA ALA A 30 8.58 28.52 -7.21
C ALA A 30 8.39 27.02 -7.53
N VAL A 31 7.15 26.53 -7.59
CA VAL A 31 6.86 25.08 -7.74
C VAL A 31 6.55 24.67 -9.19
N GLN A 32 6.14 25.58 -10.07
CA GLN A 32 5.81 25.23 -11.46
C GLN A 32 7.03 24.80 -12.28
N ASN A 33 8.22 25.31 -11.95
CA ASN A 33 9.44 25.10 -12.75
C ASN A 33 10.46 24.13 -12.15
N ASN A 34 10.11 23.38 -11.10
CA ASN A 34 11.03 22.41 -10.50
C ASN A 34 11.09 21.11 -11.31
N LYS A 35 11.69 21.18 -12.50
CA LYS A 35 11.91 20.04 -13.41
C LYS A 35 12.59 18.84 -12.72
N PRO A 36 13.61 19.02 -11.87
CA PRO A 36 14.21 17.90 -11.14
C PRO A 36 13.21 17.10 -10.29
N LEU A 37 12.33 17.80 -9.57
CA LEU A 37 11.29 17.16 -8.77
C LEU A 37 10.30 16.38 -9.64
N GLN A 38 9.86 16.95 -10.77
CA GLN A 38 8.97 16.26 -11.70
C GLN A 38 9.61 14.99 -12.27
N VAL A 39 10.88 15.06 -12.68
CA VAL A 39 11.62 13.92 -13.24
C VAL A 39 11.80 12.82 -12.20
N ALA A 40 12.22 13.17 -10.99
CA ALA A 40 12.41 12.20 -9.90
C ALA A 40 11.10 11.45 -9.58
N LEU A 41 9.97 12.17 -9.49
CA LEU A 41 8.66 11.58 -9.23
C LEU A 41 8.14 10.74 -10.41
N ALA A 42 8.40 11.16 -11.65
CA ALA A 42 8.07 10.38 -12.84
C ALA A 42 8.86 9.05 -12.87
N SER A 43 10.18 9.08 -12.66
CA SER A 43 11.00 7.87 -12.54
C SER A 43 10.53 6.95 -11.42
N GLN A 44 10.15 7.52 -10.27
CA GLN A 44 9.59 6.76 -9.14
C GLN A 44 8.25 6.08 -9.49
N SER A 45 7.43 6.71 -10.35
CA SER A 45 6.18 6.15 -10.86
C SER A 45 6.42 4.90 -11.72
N PHE A 46 7.47 4.87 -12.55
CA PHE A 46 7.86 3.68 -13.33
C PHE A 46 8.28 2.50 -12.44
N VAL A 47 9.01 2.77 -11.37
CA VAL A 47 9.36 1.73 -10.37
C VAL A 47 8.10 1.21 -9.68
N GLN A 48 7.18 2.12 -9.35
CA GLN A 48 5.92 1.83 -8.68
C GLN A 48 4.95 1.01 -9.53
N LEU A 49 4.96 1.18 -10.86
CA LEU A 49 4.18 0.34 -11.78
C LEU A 49 4.79 -1.05 -11.98
N GLY A 50 5.94 -1.37 -11.36
CA GLY A 50 6.59 -2.67 -11.50
C GLY A 50 7.41 -2.85 -12.78
N ILE A 51 7.36 -1.90 -13.72
CA ILE A 51 8.11 -1.92 -14.99
C ILE A 51 9.62 -2.03 -14.73
N LEU A 52 10.14 -1.23 -13.82
CA LEU A 52 11.58 -1.24 -13.51
C LEU A 52 11.99 -2.54 -12.78
N MET A 53 11.07 -3.14 -12.01
CA MET A 53 11.33 -4.38 -11.27
C MET A 53 11.41 -5.60 -12.19
N SER A 54 10.80 -5.54 -13.38
CA SER A 54 10.92 -6.58 -14.42
C SER A 54 12.16 -6.45 -15.30
N LEU A 55 12.92 -5.35 -15.22
CA LEU A 55 14.11 -5.16 -16.07
C LEU A 55 15.20 -6.23 -15.87
N PRO A 56 15.55 -6.66 -14.64
CA PRO A 56 16.57 -7.70 -14.47
C PRO A 56 16.21 -8.99 -15.22
N MET A 57 14.94 -9.40 -15.17
CA MET A 57 14.46 -10.58 -15.91
C MET A 57 14.48 -10.37 -17.42
N MET A 58 14.08 -9.18 -17.90
CA MET A 58 14.20 -8.84 -19.33
C MET A 58 15.66 -8.90 -19.80
N MET A 59 16.59 -8.41 -18.99
CA MET A 59 18.03 -8.44 -19.31
C MET A 59 18.57 -9.87 -19.35
N GLU A 60 18.20 -10.71 -18.38
CA GLU A 60 18.55 -12.13 -18.35
C GLU A 60 18.09 -12.84 -19.63
N ILE A 61 16.80 -12.71 -19.98
CA ILE A 61 16.25 -13.30 -21.21
C ILE A 61 16.91 -12.70 -22.46
N GLY A 62 17.23 -11.40 -22.44
CA GLY A 62 17.89 -10.72 -23.55
C GLY A 62 19.30 -11.26 -23.81
N LEU A 63 20.05 -11.56 -22.74
CA LEU A 63 21.39 -12.13 -22.82
C LEU A 63 21.36 -13.61 -23.20
N GLU A 64 20.39 -14.38 -22.70
CA GLU A 64 20.31 -15.83 -22.94
C GLU A 64 19.67 -16.19 -24.30
N LYS A 65 18.62 -15.46 -24.70
CA LYS A 65 17.71 -15.84 -25.80
C LYS A 65 17.53 -14.73 -26.85
N GLY A 66 18.25 -13.63 -26.71
CA GLY A 66 18.24 -12.50 -27.64
C GLY A 66 17.16 -11.45 -27.36
N PHE A 67 17.42 -10.22 -27.81
CA PHE A 67 16.59 -9.04 -27.48
C PHE A 67 15.14 -9.12 -27.98
N ARG A 68 14.90 -9.69 -29.16
CA ARG A 68 13.54 -9.84 -29.71
C ARG A 68 12.68 -10.77 -28.85
N THR A 69 13.26 -11.88 -28.39
CA THR A 69 12.60 -12.82 -27.48
C THR A 69 12.30 -12.13 -26.16
N ALA A 70 13.27 -11.41 -25.60
CA ALA A 70 13.08 -10.67 -24.34
C ALA A 70 11.95 -9.63 -24.42
N LEU A 71 11.82 -8.92 -25.54
CA LEU A 71 10.72 -7.97 -25.75
C LEU A 71 9.37 -8.69 -25.82
N SER A 72 9.28 -9.81 -26.54
CA SER A 72 8.06 -10.61 -26.64
C SER A 72 7.64 -11.16 -25.27
N GLU A 73 8.57 -11.76 -24.53
CA GLU A 73 8.34 -12.28 -23.18
C GLU A 73 7.92 -11.17 -22.22
N PHE A 74 8.55 -9.99 -22.30
CA PHE A 74 8.15 -8.86 -21.48
C PHE A 74 6.69 -8.45 -21.73
N VAL A 75 6.25 -8.38 -22.98
CA VAL A 75 4.84 -8.08 -23.31
C VAL A 75 3.92 -9.16 -22.74
N LEU A 76 4.28 -10.44 -22.90
CA LEU A 76 3.51 -11.56 -22.32
C LEU A 76 3.42 -11.47 -20.79
N MET A 77 4.52 -11.15 -20.11
CA MET A 77 4.53 -10.92 -18.67
C MET A 77 3.58 -9.79 -18.25
N GLN A 78 3.54 -8.68 -19.00
CA GLN A 78 2.61 -7.60 -18.69
C GLN A 78 1.15 -8.02 -18.88
N LEU A 79 0.84 -8.80 -19.91
CA LEU A 79 -0.50 -9.38 -20.11
C LEU A 79 -0.88 -10.37 -18.98
N GLN A 80 0.10 -11.05 -18.40
CA GLN A 80 -0.06 -11.90 -17.21
C GLN A 80 -0.07 -11.11 -15.89
N LEU A 81 -0.25 -9.79 -15.95
CA LEU A 81 -0.36 -8.91 -14.78
C LEU A 81 0.92 -8.80 -13.95
N ALA A 82 2.10 -8.95 -14.56
CA ALA A 82 3.37 -8.80 -13.87
C ALA A 82 3.50 -7.47 -13.12
N SER A 83 3.00 -6.37 -13.69
CA SER A 83 2.96 -5.06 -13.00
C SER A 83 2.19 -5.12 -11.67
N VAL A 84 1.05 -5.81 -11.62
CA VAL A 84 0.25 -6.02 -10.40
C VAL A 84 1.04 -6.89 -9.42
N PHE A 85 1.61 -7.99 -9.90
CA PHE A 85 2.41 -8.89 -9.08
C PHE A 85 3.62 -8.19 -8.42
N PHE A 86 4.42 -7.46 -9.19
CA PHE A 86 5.61 -6.78 -8.67
C PHE A 86 5.27 -5.63 -7.72
N THR A 87 4.18 -4.90 -8.00
CA THR A 87 3.71 -3.82 -7.13
C THR A 87 3.18 -4.36 -5.79
N PHE A 88 2.50 -5.51 -5.82
CA PHE A 88 2.10 -6.23 -4.62
C PHE A 88 3.32 -6.79 -3.85
N SER A 89 4.26 -7.42 -4.55
CA SER A 89 5.51 -7.92 -3.98
C SER A 89 6.33 -6.82 -3.30
N LEU A 90 6.35 -5.61 -3.88
CA LEU A 90 6.99 -4.44 -3.28
C LEU A 90 6.37 -4.08 -1.91
N GLY A 91 5.05 -4.19 -1.76
CA GLY A 91 4.36 -3.98 -0.49
C GLY A 91 4.75 -5.02 0.57
N THR A 92 4.73 -6.30 0.18
CA THR A 92 5.18 -7.42 1.01
C THR A 92 6.62 -7.22 1.49
N LYS A 93 7.55 -7.00 0.55
CA LYS A 93 8.97 -6.77 0.86
C LYS A 93 9.13 -5.57 1.79
N THR A 94 8.53 -4.43 1.46
CA THR A 94 8.65 -3.22 2.30
C THR A 94 8.16 -3.47 3.72
N HIS A 95 7.01 -4.13 3.90
CA HIS A 95 6.45 -4.37 5.22
C HIS A 95 7.34 -5.31 6.06
N TYR A 96 7.68 -6.48 5.54
CA TYR A 96 8.40 -7.48 6.32
C TYR A 96 9.89 -7.14 6.48
N TYR A 97 10.55 -6.54 5.48
CA TYR A 97 11.90 -6.01 5.68
C TYR A 97 11.91 -4.88 6.72
N GLY A 98 10.94 -3.96 6.66
CA GLY A 98 10.81 -2.88 7.63
C GLY A 98 10.60 -3.38 9.05
N ARG A 99 9.70 -4.36 9.22
CA ARG A 99 9.45 -5.00 10.53
C ARG A 99 10.71 -5.64 11.10
N THR A 100 11.43 -6.42 10.30
CA THR A 100 12.70 -7.04 10.73
C THR A 100 13.76 -6.00 11.08
N LEU A 101 13.87 -4.91 10.31
CA LEU A 101 14.82 -3.83 10.58
C LEU A 101 14.53 -3.10 11.90
N LEU A 102 13.24 -2.85 12.20
CA LEU A 102 12.83 -2.03 13.34
C LEU A 102 12.68 -2.82 14.64
N HIS A 103 12.20 -4.05 14.55
CA HIS A 103 11.81 -4.86 15.71
C HIS A 103 12.57 -6.18 15.82
N GLY A 104 13.34 -6.56 14.80
CA GLY A 104 13.89 -7.90 14.69
C GLY A 104 12.81 -8.96 14.46
N GLY A 105 13.21 -10.22 14.54
CA GLY A 105 12.31 -11.38 14.42
C GLY A 105 11.87 -11.66 12.99
N ALA A 106 12.54 -12.62 12.35
CA ALA A 106 12.07 -13.20 11.09
C ALA A 106 11.20 -14.43 11.38
N LYS A 107 9.97 -14.45 10.83
CA LYS A 107 9.08 -15.62 10.90
C LYS A 107 9.19 -16.36 9.56
N TYR A 108 9.65 -17.61 9.59
CA TYR A 108 9.57 -18.46 8.41
C TYR A 108 8.10 -18.78 8.11
N ARG A 109 7.69 -18.55 6.86
CA ARG A 109 6.44 -19.08 6.32
C ARG A 109 6.78 -20.06 5.22
N GLY A 110 6.40 -21.32 5.42
CA GLY A 110 6.59 -22.35 4.41
C GLY A 110 5.79 -22.01 3.16
N THR A 111 6.43 -22.07 1.99
CA THR A 111 5.80 -21.76 0.70
C THR A 111 5.03 -22.95 0.09
N GLY A 112 4.95 -24.08 0.80
CA GLY A 112 4.42 -25.33 0.28
C GLY A 112 5.29 -25.89 -0.86
N ARG A 113 5.37 -27.22 -0.98
CA ARG A 113 5.91 -27.90 -2.17
C ARG A 113 4.75 -28.70 -2.77
N GLY A 114 4.16 -28.25 -3.88
CA GLY A 114 3.03 -28.89 -4.55
C GLY A 114 2.40 -28.04 -5.66
N PHE A 115 1.38 -28.58 -6.35
CA PHE A 115 0.51 -27.82 -7.26
C PHE A 115 -0.35 -26.87 -6.44
N VAL A 116 0.08 -25.62 -6.27
CA VAL A 116 -0.65 -24.62 -5.48
C VAL A 116 -1.59 -23.85 -6.40
N VAL A 117 -2.72 -24.48 -6.72
CA VAL A 117 -3.92 -23.83 -7.29
C VAL A 117 -5.03 -23.87 -6.22
N PHE A 118 -4.67 -23.58 -4.97
CA PHE A 118 -5.61 -23.60 -3.86
C PHE A 118 -6.22 -22.22 -3.65
N HIS A 119 -7.54 -22.19 -3.53
CA HIS A 119 -8.28 -21.01 -3.13
C HIS A 119 -7.94 -20.63 -1.69
N ALA A 120 -7.45 -19.40 -1.50
CA ALA A 120 -7.22 -18.83 -0.18
C ALA A 120 -8.51 -18.17 0.33
N LYS A 121 -8.96 -18.56 1.54
CA LYS A 121 -10.18 -17.99 2.12
C LYS A 121 -10.02 -16.52 2.47
N PHE A 122 -11.11 -15.78 2.59
CA PHE A 122 -11.09 -14.38 3.05
C PHE A 122 -10.39 -14.18 4.40
N ALA A 123 -10.61 -15.07 5.38
CA ALA A 123 -9.89 -15.03 6.66
C ALA A 123 -8.38 -15.20 6.48
N ASP A 124 -7.94 -16.08 5.59
CA ASP A 124 -6.51 -16.27 5.29
C ASP A 124 -5.91 -15.02 4.64
N ASN A 125 -6.57 -14.50 3.61
CA ASN A 125 -6.15 -13.28 2.93
C ASN A 125 -6.06 -12.09 3.90
N TYR A 126 -7.04 -11.93 4.78
CA TYR A 126 -7.02 -10.88 5.80
C TYR A 126 -5.84 -11.05 6.76
N ARG A 127 -5.60 -12.25 7.29
CA ARG A 127 -4.50 -12.51 8.22
C ARG A 127 -3.13 -12.35 7.58
N LEU A 128 -2.99 -12.66 6.30
CA LEU A 128 -1.74 -12.52 5.56
C LEU A 128 -1.44 -11.07 5.14
N TYR A 129 -2.47 -10.33 4.73
CA TYR A 129 -2.29 -9.08 3.99
C TYR A 129 -2.87 -7.83 4.68
N SER A 130 -3.56 -7.94 5.81
CA SER A 130 -4.15 -6.78 6.49
C SER A 130 -3.11 -5.70 6.83
N ARG A 131 -2.03 -6.03 7.54
CA ARG A 131 -0.99 -5.07 7.97
C ARG A 131 -0.02 -4.68 6.87
N SER A 132 0.23 -5.60 5.93
CA SER A 132 1.19 -5.38 4.84
C SER A 132 0.59 -4.62 3.67
N HIS A 133 -0.71 -4.79 3.38
CA HIS A 133 -1.38 -4.22 2.21
C HIS A 133 -2.70 -3.53 2.57
N PHE A 134 -3.70 -4.19 3.16
CA PHE A 134 -5.06 -3.62 3.22
C PHE A 134 -5.14 -2.32 4.02
N VAL A 135 -4.61 -2.29 5.24
CA VAL A 135 -4.59 -1.07 6.07
C VAL A 135 -3.85 0.05 5.35
N LYS A 136 -2.70 -0.27 4.74
CA LYS A 136 -1.88 0.69 4.00
C LYS A 136 -2.54 1.17 2.71
N GLY A 137 -3.25 0.29 2.01
CA GLY A 137 -3.96 0.58 0.78
C GLY A 137 -5.16 1.49 1.05
N ILE A 138 -5.93 1.20 2.10
CA ILE A 138 -7.02 2.07 2.56
C ILE A 138 -6.48 3.44 3.01
N GLU A 139 -5.38 3.47 3.77
CA GLU A 139 -4.72 4.72 4.17
C GLU A 139 -4.34 5.57 2.94
N LEU A 140 -3.63 4.98 1.97
CA LEU A 140 -3.23 5.67 0.74
C LEU A 140 -4.44 6.08 -0.12
N MET A 141 -5.48 5.24 -0.19
CA MET A 141 -6.73 5.55 -0.90
C MET A 141 -7.38 6.81 -0.32
N ILE A 142 -7.50 6.87 1.00
CA ILE A 142 -8.07 8.01 1.71
C ILE A 142 -7.23 9.27 1.46
N LEU A 143 -5.90 9.19 1.54
CA LEU A 143 -5.01 10.30 1.25
C LEU A 143 -5.16 10.81 -0.20
N LEU A 144 -5.30 9.89 -1.16
CA LEU A 144 -5.53 10.23 -2.57
C LEU A 144 -6.89 10.88 -2.80
N ILE A 145 -7.95 10.41 -2.13
CA ILE A 145 -9.29 11.02 -2.20
C ILE A 145 -9.24 12.45 -1.65
N VAL A 146 -8.65 12.64 -0.48
CA VAL A 146 -8.49 13.97 0.13
C VAL A 146 -7.67 14.87 -0.79
N TYR A 147 -6.56 14.37 -1.34
CA TYR A 147 -5.75 15.12 -2.30
C TYR A 147 -6.54 15.47 -3.58
N SER A 148 -7.38 14.57 -4.09
CA SER A 148 -8.21 14.84 -5.26
C SER A 148 -9.24 15.94 -5.01
N ILE A 149 -9.83 15.98 -3.82
CA ILE A 149 -10.86 16.95 -3.41
C ILE A 149 -10.25 18.33 -3.17
N PHE A 150 -9.18 18.43 -2.39
CA PHE A 150 -8.62 19.71 -1.93
C PHE A 150 -7.41 20.20 -2.75
N GLY A 151 -6.79 19.33 -3.55
CA GLY A 151 -5.65 19.65 -4.39
C GLY A 151 -6.05 20.52 -5.58
N ASN A 152 -5.74 21.81 -5.48
CA ASN A 152 -6.02 22.81 -6.53
C ASN A 152 -4.84 23.03 -7.49
N SER A 153 -3.67 22.49 -7.19
CA SER A 153 -2.43 22.79 -7.92
C SER A 153 -1.83 21.53 -8.55
N TYR A 154 -1.37 21.67 -9.80
CA TYR A 154 -0.63 20.69 -10.61
C TYR A 154 -1.39 19.77 -11.59
N ARG A 155 -2.66 20.04 -11.93
CA ARG A 155 -3.43 19.14 -12.82
C ARG A 155 -2.99 19.08 -14.30
N ASN A 156 -2.11 19.98 -14.77
CA ASN A 156 -1.85 20.17 -16.20
C ASN A 156 -0.50 19.64 -16.70
N SER A 157 0.21 18.80 -15.92
CA SER A 157 1.50 18.20 -16.33
C SER A 157 1.35 16.70 -16.55
N VAL A 158 1.99 16.17 -17.61
CA VAL A 158 2.09 14.72 -17.85
C VAL A 158 2.66 13.99 -16.63
N ALA A 159 3.61 14.61 -15.93
CA ALA A 159 4.18 14.05 -14.70
C ALA A 159 3.11 13.86 -13.62
N TYR A 160 2.18 14.81 -13.45
CA TYR A 160 1.09 14.69 -12.49
C TYR A 160 0.18 13.51 -12.80
N ILE A 161 -0.19 13.34 -14.07
CA ILE A 161 -1.05 12.24 -14.51
C ILE A 161 -0.35 10.90 -14.22
N LEU A 162 0.92 10.76 -14.60
CA LEU A 162 1.70 9.54 -14.36
C LEU A 162 1.80 9.21 -12.87
N ILE A 163 2.09 10.20 -12.03
CA ILE A 163 2.19 10.02 -10.58
C ILE A 163 0.85 9.58 -10.02
N THR A 164 -0.24 10.29 -10.35
CA THR A 164 -1.58 10.01 -9.85
C THR A 164 -2.06 8.62 -10.26
N VAL A 165 -1.91 8.25 -11.53
CA VAL A 165 -2.27 6.93 -12.05
C VAL A 165 -1.45 5.84 -11.37
N SER A 166 -0.14 6.04 -11.18
CA SER A 166 0.72 5.05 -10.49
C SER A 166 0.34 4.85 -9.02
N MET A 167 -0.10 5.92 -8.33
CA MET A 167 -0.58 5.85 -6.95
C MET A 167 -1.90 5.09 -6.84
N TRP A 168 -2.87 5.40 -7.70
CA TRP A 168 -4.11 4.64 -7.77
C TRP A 168 -3.88 3.18 -8.17
N PHE A 169 -2.95 2.92 -9.09
CA PHE A 169 -2.57 1.57 -9.48
C PHE A 169 -1.98 0.78 -8.30
N MET A 170 -1.10 1.39 -7.50
CA MET A 170 -0.57 0.77 -6.28
C MET A 170 -1.67 0.47 -5.26
N VAL A 171 -2.58 1.43 -5.02
CA VAL A 171 -3.73 1.23 -4.11
C VAL A 171 -4.60 0.09 -4.59
N GLY A 172 -5.01 0.10 -5.86
CA GLY A 172 -5.82 -0.97 -6.44
C GLY A 172 -5.12 -2.31 -6.36
N THR A 173 -3.82 -2.36 -6.69
CA THR A 173 -3.03 -3.58 -6.57
C THR A 173 -2.99 -4.11 -5.14
N TRP A 174 -2.73 -3.27 -4.14
CA TRP A 174 -2.63 -3.71 -2.75
C TRP A 174 -3.96 -4.20 -2.17
N LEU A 175 -5.08 -3.63 -2.62
CA LEU A 175 -6.41 -4.04 -2.17
C LEU A 175 -6.92 -5.28 -2.89
N PHE A 176 -6.63 -5.42 -4.19
CA PHE A 176 -7.29 -6.43 -5.03
C PHE A 176 -6.41 -7.59 -5.50
N ALA A 177 -5.07 -7.47 -5.48
CA ALA A 177 -4.19 -8.55 -5.95
C ALA A 177 -4.37 -9.88 -5.21
N PRO A 178 -4.61 -9.93 -3.88
CA PRO A 178 -4.88 -11.20 -3.19
C PRO A 178 -6.10 -11.94 -3.71
N PHE A 179 -7.07 -11.24 -4.30
CA PHE A 179 -8.29 -11.81 -4.87
C PHE A 179 -8.09 -12.12 -6.37
N LEU A 180 -7.38 -11.24 -7.08
CA LEU A 180 -7.10 -11.37 -8.50
C LEU A 180 -6.24 -12.60 -8.82
N PHE A 181 -5.25 -12.88 -7.97
CA PHE A 181 -4.39 -14.07 -8.10
C PHE A 181 -4.91 -15.28 -7.32
N ASN A 182 -6.15 -15.22 -6.81
CA ASN A 182 -6.77 -16.33 -6.09
C ASN A 182 -7.58 -17.21 -7.06
N PRO A 183 -7.28 -18.51 -7.18
CA PRO A 183 -8.13 -19.44 -7.93
C PRO A 183 -9.57 -19.37 -7.41
N SER A 184 -10.58 -19.28 -8.29
CA SER A 184 -11.99 -19.07 -7.90
C SER A 184 -12.26 -17.83 -7.04
N GLY A 185 -11.36 -16.84 -7.01
CA GLY A 185 -11.49 -15.62 -6.18
C GLY A 185 -12.74 -14.77 -6.47
N PHE A 186 -13.30 -14.92 -7.68
CA PHE A 186 -14.51 -14.21 -8.12
C PHE A 186 -15.73 -15.13 -8.31
N GLU A 187 -15.64 -16.39 -7.90
CA GLU A 187 -16.75 -17.33 -7.97
C GLU A 187 -17.77 -17.02 -6.88
N TRP A 188 -19.02 -16.72 -7.25
CA TRP A 188 -20.04 -16.24 -6.30
C TRP A 188 -20.26 -17.18 -5.11
N GLN A 189 -20.35 -18.49 -5.36
CA GLN A 189 -20.55 -19.46 -4.29
C GLN A 189 -19.39 -19.44 -3.29
N LYS A 190 -18.15 -19.37 -3.79
CA LYS A 190 -16.95 -19.27 -2.94
C LYS A 190 -16.94 -17.98 -2.13
N ILE A 191 -17.30 -16.85 -2.74
CA ILE A 191 -17.39 -15.56 -2.05
C ILE A 191 -18.36 -15.63 -0.86
N VAL A 192 -19.54 -16.24 -1.05
CA VAL A 192 -20.55 -16.37 0.02
C VAL A 192 -20.06 -17.29 1.15
N ASP A 193 -19.44 -18.42 0.79
CA ASP A 193 -18.88 -19.37 1.75
C ASP A 193 -17.75 -18.72 2.57
N ASP A 194 -16.83 -18.03 1.90
CA ASP A 194 -15.71 -17.31 2.50
C ASP A 194 -16.17 -16.15 3.38
N TRP A 195 -17.19 -15.41 2.97
CA TRP A 195 -17.78 -14.35 3.78
C TRP A 195 -18.38 -14.90 5.07
N THR A 196 -19.04 -16.05 4.98
CA THR A 196 -19.61 -16.74 6.15
C THR A 196 -18.51 -17.23 7.10
N ASP A 197 -17.44 -17.81 6.56
CA ASP A 197 -16.25 -18.26 7.32
C ASP A 197 -15.54 -17.08 7.98
N TRP A 198 -15.32 -15.98 7.25
CA TRP A 198 -14.72 -14.76 7.77
C TRP A 198 -15.56 -14.13 8.88
N ASN A 199 -16.88 -14.09 8.73
CA ASN A 199 -17.77 -13.60 9.79
C ASN A 199 -17.72 -14.47 11.06
N LYS A 200 -17.57 -15.79 10.92
CA LYS A 200 -17.36 -16.66 12.10
C LYS A 200 -16.03 -16.36 12.78
N TRP A 201 -14.97 -16.19 11.98
CA TRP A 201 -13.63 -15.91 12.48
C TRP A 201 -13.53 -14.54 13.19
N ILE A 202 -14.09 -13.48 12.60
CA ILE A 202 -14.03 -12.11 13.16
C ILE A 202 -14.83 -11.98 14.47
N ASN A 203 -15.93 -12.72 14.61
CA ASN A 203 -16.79 -12.68 15.79
C ASN A 203 -16.35 -13.61 16.92
N ASN A 204 -15.31 -14.43 16.71
CA ASN A 204 -14.80 -15.33 17.73
C ASN A 204 -13.76 -14.63 18.61
N ARG A 205 -14.09 -14.45 19.91
CA ARG A 205 -13.24 -13.82 20.94
C ARG A 205 -12.01 -14.64 21.36
N GLY A 206 -11.81 -15.84 20.80
CA GLY A 206 -10.60 -16.61 21.08
C GLY A 206 -10.50 -17.07 22.53
N GLY A 207 -9.27 -17.11 23.06
CA GLY A 207 -8.95 -17.59 24.41
C GLY A 207 -7.58 -18.26 24.48
N ILE A 208 -7.17 -18.68 25.68
CA ILE A 208 -5.88 -19.36 25.91
C ILE A 208 -5.81 -20.63 25.05
N GLY A 209 -4.80 -20.70 24.18
CA GLY A 209 -4.58 -21.85 23.29
C GLY A 209 -5.48 -21.89 22.04
N VAL A 210 -6.31 -20.88 21.79
CA VAL A 210 -7.06 -20.78 20.54
C VAL A 210 -6.11 -20.31 19.42
N PRO A 211 -6.03 -21.05 18.29
CA PRO A 211 -5.11 -20.70 17.22
C PRO A 211 -5.61 -19.47 16.42
N PRO A 212 -4.70 -18.66 15.84
CA PRO A 212 -5.03 -17.50 14.98
C PRO A 212 -5.96 -17.80 13.81
N GLU A 213 -5.99 -19.04 13.33
CA GLU A 213 -6.87 -19.53 12.26
C GLU A 213 -8.34 -19.54 12.66
N LYS A 214 -8.64 -19.59 13.96
CA LYS A 214 -10.01 -19.76 14.46
C LYS A 214 -10.59 -18.50 15.09
N SER A 215 -9.75 -17.53 15.45
CA SER A 215 -10.18 -16.29 16.12
C SER A 215 -9.39 -15.09 15.66
N TRP A 216 -10.11 -13.98 15.41
CA TRP A 216 -9.51 -12.68 15.16
C TRP A 216 -8.70 -12.16 16.35
N GLU A 217 -9.17 -12.37 17.57
CA GLU A 217 -8.50 -11.88 18.77
C GLU A 217 -7.13 -12.57 18.94
N SER A 218 -7.11 -13.90 18.83
CA SER A 218 -5.85 -14.67 18.86
C SER A 218 -4.90 -14.30 17.71
N TRP A 219 -5.42 -14.00 16.53
CA TRP A 219 -4.60 -13.50 15.42
C TRP A 219 -4.04 -12.10 15.71
N TRP A 220 -4.85 -11.20 16.26
CA TRP A 220 -4.41 -9.84 16.59
C TRP A 220 -3.28 -9.85 17.62
N GLU A 221 -3.41 -10.70 18.65
CA GLU A 221 -2.35 -10.93 19.63
C GLU A 221 -1.06 -11.47 18.99
N ASP A 222 -1.15 -12.50 18.12
CA ASP A 222 0.01 -13.05 17.39
C ASP A 222 0.66 -11.99 16.50
N GLU A 223 -0.14 -11.20 15.79
CA GLU A 223 0.35 -10.19 14.86
C GLU A 223 1.17 -9.12 15.61
N GLN A 224 0.79 -8.79 16.84
CA GLN A 224 1.44 -7.78 17.67
C GLN A 224 2.66 -8.28 18.47
N THR A 225 2.95 -9.58 18.47
CA THR A 225 4.05 -10.20 19.24
C THR A 225 5.41 -9.53 19.04
N HIS A 226 5.72 -9.09 17.82
CA HIS A 226 6.98 -8.42 17.47
C HIS A 226 7.23 -7.13 18.26
N LEU A 227 6.18 -6.44 18.71
CA LEU A 227 6.33 -5.24 19.53
C LEU A 227 6.83 -5.56 20.94
N ARG A 228 6.56 -6.77 21.46
CA ARG A 228 7.01 -7.19 22.80
C ARG A 228 8.53 -7.33 22.87
N SER A 229 9.17 -7.68 21.76
CA SER A 229 10.63 -7.79 21.64
C SER A 229 11.29 -6.54 21.04
N SER A 230 10.54 -5.46 20.82
CA SER A 230 11.05 -4.25 20.16
C SER A 230 11.97 -3.45 21.09
N GLY A 231 13.12 -3.02 20.56
CA GLY A 231 14.00 -2.08 21.26
C GLY A 231 13.45 -0.65 21.28
N ILE A 232 14.04 0.21 22.12
CA ILE A 232 13.60 1.62 22.31
C ILE A 232 13.46 2.37 20.98
N ARG A 233 14.45 2.22 20.07
CA ARG A 233 14.43 2.89 18.76
C ARG A 233 13.23 2.46 17.90
N GLY A 234 12.92 1.17 17.87
CA GLY A 234 11.77 0.63 17.14
C GLY A 234 10.46 1.14 17.73
N THR A 235 10.36 1.17 19.06
CA THR A 235 9.17 1.64 19.77
C THR A 235 8.92 3.14 19.55
N VAL A 236 9.97 3.98 19.65
CA VAL A 236 9.86 5.42 19.34
C VAL A 236 9.41 5.63 17.90
N LEU A 237 9.95 4.87 16.96
CA LEU A 237 9.57 4.99 15.55
C LEU A 237 8.12 4.55 15.30
N GLU A 238 7.63 3.50 15.96
CA GLU A 238 6.22 3.11 15.91
C GLU A 238 5.29 4.18 16.48
N VAL A 239 5.67 4.84 17.58
CA VAL A 239 4.91 5.97 18.12
C VAL A 239 4.85 7.12 17.12
N VAL A 240 5.98 7.50 16.53
CA VAL A 240 6.03 8.55 15.49
C VAL A 240 5.17 8.16 14.28
N LEU A 241 5.27 6.90 13.83
CA LEU A 241 4.46 6.37 12.76
C LEU A 241 2.98 6.37 13.11
N ALA A 242 2.57 6.06 14.34
CA ALA A 242 1.17 6.10 14.76
C ALA A 242 0.64 7.54 14.86
N LEU A 243 1.48 8.50 15.29
CA LEU A 243 1.13 9.91 15.38
C LEU A 243 0.71 10.53 14.05
N ARG A 244 1.13 9.95 12.93
CA ARG A 244 0.74 10.42 11.57
C ARG A 244 -0.77 10.46 11.35
N PHE A 245 -1.51 9.53 11.97
CA PHE A 245 -2.98 9.49 11.83
C PHE A 245 -3.65 10.68 12.51
N PHE A 246 -3.08 11.20 13.60
CA PHE A 246 -3.59 12.40 14.26
C PHE A 246 -3.37 13.66 13.42
N LEU A 247 -2.23 13.76 12.71
CA LEU A 247 -1.98 14.88 11.79
C LEU A 247 -3.03 14.92 10.67
N TYR A 248 -3.37 13.75 10.11
CA TYR A 248 -4.43 13.60 9.12
C TYR A 248 -5.79 14.08 9.67
N GLN A 249 -6.18 13.61 10.85
CA GLN A 249 -7.46 13.97 11.47
C GLN A 249 -7.54 15.46 11.84
N TYR A 250 -6.49 15.99 12.49
CA TYR A 250 -6.42 17.39 12.89
C TYR A 250 -6.49 18.32 11.69
N GLY A 251 -5.69 18.04 10.65
CA GLY A 251 -5.65 18.87 9.45
C GLY A 251 -7.00 18.92 8.73
N LEU A 252 -7.72 17.79 8.64
CA LEU A 252 -9.05 17.77 8.03
C LEU A 252 -10.07 18.57 8.83
N VAL A 253 -10.11 18.39 10.16
CA VAL A 253 -11.05 19.13 11.02
C VAL A 253 -10.80 20.63 10.94
N TYR A 254 -9.52 21.04 11.00
CA TYR A 254 -9.12 22.43 10.91
C TYR A 254 -9.47 23.05 9.54
N HIS A 255 -9.16 22.34 8.44
CA HIS A 255 -9.40 22.84 7.09
C HIS A 255 -10.89 22.89 6.72
N LEU A 256 -11.68 21.92 7.19
CA LEU A 256 -13.12 21.89 6.96
C LEU A 256 -13.90 22.88 7.82
N ASN A 257 -13.22 23.61 8.71
CA ASN A 257 -13.81 24.63 9.60
C ASN A 257 -15.06 24.13 10.34
N ILE A 258 -15.09 22.83 10.67
CA ILE A 258 -16.26 22.13 11.24
C ILE A 258 -16.67 22.73 12.59
N THR A 259 -15.73 23.40 13.27
CA THR A 259 -15.95 24.09 14.54
C THR A 259 -16.46 25.53 14.41
N HIS A 260 -16.65 26.07 13.19
CA HIS A 260 -17.12 27.46 12.97
C HIS A 260 -18.60 27.61 12.59
N THR A 261 -19.44 26.63 12.92
CA THR A 261 -20.92 26.79 12.98
C THR A 261 -21.37 26.34 14.38
N LYS A 262 -21.87 27.17 15.30
CA LYS A 262 -22.50 28.50 15.22
C LYS A 262 -22.25 29.27 16.54
N ASN A 263 -22.19 30.60 16.44
CA ASN A 263 -22.80 31.47 17.45
C ASN A 263 -24.25 31.02 17.64
N VAL A 264 -24.54 30.38 18.76
CA VAL A 264 -25.92 30.33 19.26
C VAL A 264 -26.17 31.70 19.88
N LEU A 265 -27.24 32.33 19.39
CA LEU A 265 -27.84 33.56 19.92
C LEU A 265 -27.88 33.59 21.45
#